data_AF-A0A923J418-F1
#
_entry.id   AF-A0A923J418-F1
#
_cell.length_a   1.000
_cell.length_b   1.000
_cell.length_c   1.000
_cell.angle_alpha   90.00
_cell.angle_beta   90.00
_cell.angle_gamma   90.00
#
_symmetry.space_group_name_H-M   'P 1'
#
loop_
_entity.id
_entity.type
_entity.pdbx_description
1 polymer ?
#
loop_
_entity_poly.entity_id
_entity_poly.type
_entity_poly.pdbx_seq_one_letter_code
_entity_poly.pdbx_strand_id
1 'polypeptide(L)'
;MNQIFPEPIRNLPEADIPLDGITAYLSQSDTHQILFMQFEKDADLPEHAHAAQIGIVLEGKIELVIGGEKQCFTKGDRYYIPEGVKHSGKIYAGYADITFFNEPNRYSIK
;
A
#
# COMPACT_ATOMS: atom_id res chain seq x y z
N MET A 1 -0.47 0.58 -19.19
CA MET A 1 -0.71 1.65 -18.20
C MET A 1 0.45 2.62 -18.23
N ASN A 2 0.21 3.90 -17.90
CA ASN A 2 1.33 4.80 -17.66
C ASN A 2 2.06 4.33 -16.40
N GLN A 3 3.37 4.12 -16.51
CA GLN A 3 4.21 3.89 -15.34
C GLN A 3 4.20 5.17 -14.50
N ILE A 4 3.67 5.07 -13.28
CA ILE A 4 3.56 6.22 -12.36
C ILE A 4 4.93 6.56 -11.77
N PHE A 5 5.75 5.53 -11.53
CA PHE A 5 7.04 5.70 -10.88
C PHE A 5 8.19 5.82 -11.90
N PRO A 6 9.10 6.80 -11.72
CA PRO A 6 10.30 6.94 -12.53
C PRO A 6 11.30 5.80 -12.26
N GLU A 7 12.30 5.71 -13.13
CA GLU A 7 13.26 4.60 -13.18
C GLU A 7 13.99 4.29 -11.85
N PRO A 8 14.41 5.27 -11.03
CA PRO A 8 15.06 4.95 -9.75
C PRO A 8 14.21 4.11 -8.79
N ILE A 9 12.89 4.32 -8.78
CA ILE A 9 11.97 3.51 -7.97
C ILE A 9 11.76 2.14 -8.60
N ARG A 10 11.66 2.08 -9.93
CA ARG A 10 11.46 0.81 -10.65
C ARG A 10 12.66 -0.13 -10.60
N ASN A 11 13.83 0.39 -10.23
CA ASN A 11 15.04 -0.39 -9.99
C ASN A 11 15.12 -1.00 -8.59
N LEU A 12 14.20 -0.65 -7.68
CA LEU A 12 14.08 -1.33 -6.40
C LEU A 12 13.54 -2.75 -6.60
N PRO A 13 13.85 -3.69 -5.68
CA PRO A 13 13.24 -5.01 -5.69
C PRO A 13 11.71 -4.94 -5.61
N GLU A 14 11.02 -5.89 -6.21
CA GLU A 14 9.57 -6.01 -6.05
C GLU A 14 9.22 -6.77 -4.77
N ALA A 15 8.18 -6.32 -4.05
CA ALA A 15 7.64 -7.00 -2.89
C ALA A 15 6.81 -8.23 -3.32
N ASP A 16 6.95 -9.34 -2.59
CA ASP A 16 6.10 -10.52 -2.72
C ASP A 16 4.78 -10.28 -1.97
N ILE A 17 3.79 -9.75 -2.70
CA ILE A 17 2.44 -9.47 -2.20
C ILE A 17 1.47 -10.46 -2.86
N PRO A 18 0.70 -11.24 -2.09
CA PRO A 18 -0.21 -12.25 -2.63
C PRO A 18 -1.52 -11.64 -3.15
N LEU A 19 -1.43 -10.61 -3.99
CA LEU A 19 -2.55 -9.95 -4.66
C LEU A 19 -2.32 -9.96 -6.17
N ASP A 20 -3.37 -10.23 -6.94
CA ASP A 20 -3.30 -10.19 -8.41
C ASP A 20 -3.35 -8.74 -8.91
N GLY A 21 -2.57 -8.43 -9.95
CA GLY A 21 -2.56 -7.11 -10.58
C GLY A 21 -1.89 -5.99 -9.77
N ILE A 22 -1.11 -6.31 -8.74
CA ILE A 22 -0.26 -5.34 -8.05
C ILE A 22 1.17 -5.36 -8.61
N THR A 23 1.75 -4.18 -8.80
CA THR A 23 3.21 -3.99 -8.87
C THR A 23 3.61 -3.15 -7.66
N ALA A 24 4.57 -3.64 -6.87
CA ALA A 24 5.00 -2.97 -5.65
C ALA A 24 6.52 -2.96 -5.54
N TYR A 25 7.14 -1.78 -5.65
CA TYR A 25 8.57 -1.62 -5.48
C TYR A 25 8.92 -1.36 -4.00
N LEU A 26 9.86 -2.11 -3.46
CA LEU A 26 10.21 -2.15 -2.04
C LEU A 26 11.53 -1.43 -1.76
N SER A 27 11.47 -0.38 -0.95
CA SER A 27 12.63 0.19 -0.28
C SER A 27 12.75 -0.36 1.14
N GLN A 28 13.83 -1.10 1.39
CA GLN A 28 14.11 -1.75 2.66
C GLN A 28 14.95 -0.84 3.58
N SER A 29 14.56 -0.74 4.85
CA SER A 29 15.35 -0.14 5.93
C SER A 29 15.41 -1.08 7.14
N ASP A 30 16.31 -0.82 8.09
CA ASP A 30 16.43 -1.62 9.32
C ASP A 30 15.22 -1.47 10.26
N THR A 31 14.44 -0.40 10.09
CA THR A 31 13.33 -0.05 10.99
C THR A 31 11.96 -0.04 10.32
N HIS A 32 11.90 0.03 9.00
CA HIS A 32 10.66 0.24 8.25
C HIS A 32 10.79 -0.26 6.81
N GLN A 33 9.65 -0.33 6.13
CA GLN A 33 9.58 -0.53 4.68
C GLN A 33 8.81 0.61 4.04
N ILE A 34 9.23 1.01 2.84
CA ILE A 34 8.45 1.91 1.98
C ILE A 34 8.11 1.15 0.71
N LEU A 35 6.83 1.09 0.38
CA LEU A 35 6.34 0.50 -0.86
C LEU A 35 5.81 1.58 -1.79
N PHE A 36 6.14 1.43 -3.07
CA PHE A 36 5.59 2.21 -4.17
C PHE A 36 4.70 1.29 -5.00
N MET A 37 3.38 1.43 -4.86
CA MET A 37 2.43 0.44 -5.36
C MET A 37 1.56 0.99 -6.47
N GLN A 38 1.25 0.14 -7.44
CA GLN A 38 0.30 0.40 -8.51
C GLN A 38 -0.59 -0.83 -8.71
N PHE A 39 -1.90 -0.62 -8.80
CA PHE A 39 -2.90 -1.67 -8.93
C PHE A 39 -3.61 -1.57 -10.29
N GLU A 40 -3.52 -2.63 -11.07
CA GLU A 40 -4.14 -2.76 -12.38
C GLU A 40 -5.56 -3.36 -12.31
N LYS A 41 -5.88 -4.02 -11.19
CA LYS A 41 -7.15 -4.69 -10.93
C LYS A 41 -7.72 -4.24 -9.59
N ASP A 42 -9.02 -4.41 -9.43
CA ASP A 42 -9.64 -4.34 -8.12
C ASP A 42 -9.02 -5.41 -7.21
N ALA A 43 -8.74 -5.07 -5.96
CA ALA A 43 -8.26 -5.99 -4.95
C ALA A 43 -9.02 -5.79 -3.63
N ASP A 44 -9.46 -6.90 -3.05
CA ASP A 44 -10.01 -6.93 -1.71
C ASP A 44 -8.89 -7.24 -0.71
N LEU A 45 -8.79 -6.42 0.33
CA LEU A 45 -7.84 -6.56 1.42
C LEU A 45 -8.58 -7.12 2.65
N PRO A 46 -8.38 -8.40 3.00
CA PRO A 46 -9.01 -9.00 4.17
C PRO A 46 -8.67 -8.26 5.46
N GLU A 47 -9.52 -8.41 6.48
CA GLU A 47 -9.25 -7.81 7.79
C GLU A 47 -7.96 -8.38 8.41
N HIS A 48 -7.06 -7.49 8.80
CA HIS A 48 -5.81 -7.83 9.47
C HIS A 48 -5.31 -6.67 10.33
N ALA A 49 -4.18 -6.86 11.01
CA ALA A 49 -3.51 -5.84 11.82
C ALA A 49 -2.01 -6.08 11.81
N HIS A 50 -1.24 -5.01 11.99
CA HIS A 50 0.22 -5.02 12.05
C HIS A 50 0.73 -3.71 12.66
N ALA A 51 2.01 -3.39 12.50
CA ALA A 51 2.56 -2.12 12.96
C ALA A 51 1.92 -0.91 12.26
N ALA A 52 2.23 0.29 12.72
CA ALA A 52 1.69 1.53 12.15
C ALA A 52 1.96 1.63 10.63
N GLN A 53 0.94 2.08 9.88
CA GLN A 53 1.01 2.29 8.44
C GLN A 53 0.53 3.69 8.06
N ILE A 54 1.23 4.34 7.14
CA ILE A 54 0.84 5.62 6.54
C ILE A 54 0.83 5.45 5.03
N GLY A 55 -0.30 5.72 4.39
CA GLY A 55 -0.41 5.75 2.93
C GLY A 55 -0.64 7.16 2.41
N ILE A 56 0.01 7.49 1.29
CA ILE A 56 -0.14 8.75 0.55
C ILE A 56 -0.66 8.39 -0.84
N VAL A 57 -1.91 8.77 -1.12
CA VAL A 57 -2.58 8.39 -2.38
C VAL A 57 -2.09 9.27 -3.53
N LEU A 58 -1.54 8.65 -4.57
CA LEU A 58 -1.06 9.31 -5.78
C LEU A 58 -2.13 9.36 -6.87
N GLU A 59 -2.84 8.26 -7.08
CA GLU A 59 -3.88 8.13 -8.10
C GLU A 59 -5.00 7.18 -7.63
N GLY A 60 -6.18 7.30 -8.25
CA GLY A 60 -7.29 6.39 -8.02
C GLY A 60 -7.99 6.57 -6.67
N LYS A 61 -8.58 5.47 -6.18
CA LYS A 61 -9.41 5.41 -4.98
C LYS A 61 -9.15 4.15 -4.18
N ILE A 62 -9.18 4.27 -2.86
CA ILE A 62 -9.21 3.16 -1.90
C ILE A 62 -10.31 3.41 -0.86
N GLU A 63 -11.02 2.37 -0.48
CA GLU A 63 -11.90 2.36 0.70
C GLU A 63 -11.27 1.50 1.78
N LEU A 64 -11.11 2.04 2.99
CA LEU A 64 -10.60 1.32 4.15
C LEU A 64 -11.66 1.29 5.25
N VAL A 65 -11.75 0.18 5.96
CA VAL A 65 -12.40 0.13 7.27
C VAL A 65 -11.28 0.08 8.29
N ILE A 66 -11.13 1.12 9.11
CA ILE A 66 -10.06 1.24 10.12
C ILE A 66 -10.72 1.33 11.49
N GLY A 67 -10.46 0.36 12.37
CA GLY A 67 -11.10 0.33 13.69
C GLY A 67 -12.63 0.24 13.64
N GLY A 68 -13.18 -0.33 12.56
CA GLY A 68 -14.63 -0.41 12.33
C GLY A 68 -15.24 0.80 11.60
N GLU A 69 -14.48 1.86 11.36
CA GLU A 69 -14.96 3.05 10.65
C GLU A 69 -14.58 3.01 9.17
N LYS A 70 -15.58 3.13 8.29
CA LYS A 70 -15.35 3.17 6.85
C LYS A 70 -14.92 4.57 6.42
N GLN A 71 -13.82 4.63 5.69
CA GLN A 71 -13.22 5.84 5.13
C GLN A 71 -12.88 5.64 3.66
N CYS A 72 -12.88 6.72 2.89
CA CYS A 72 -12.55 6.72 1.48
C CYS A 72 -11.43 7.73 1.22
N PHE A 73 -10.39 7.29 0.52
CA PHE A 73 -9.23 8.11 0.19
C PHE A 73 -9.00 8.13 -1.31
N THR A 74 -8.61 9.30 -1.79
CA THR A 74 -8.37 9.63 -3.20
C THR A 74 -7.10 10.44 -3.34
N LYS A 75 -6.70 10.76 -4.58
CA LYS A 75 -5.49 11.52 -4.89
C LYS A 75 -5.26 12.74 -3.97
N GLY A 76 -4.09 12.76 -3.32
CA GLY A 76 -3.68 13.82 -2.39
C GLY A 76 -4.04 13.56 -0.93
N ASP A 77 -4.92 12.59 -0.66
CA ASP A 77 -5.25 12.18 0.69
C ASP A 77 -4.10 11.40 1.34
N ARG A 78 -4.09 11.42 2.67
CA ARG A 78 -3.23 10.58 3.50
C ARG A 78 -4.11 9.85 4.50
N TYR A 79 -3.80 8.59 4.72
CA TYR A 79 -4.44 7.81 5.77
C TYR A 79 -3.39 7.30 6.75
N TYR A 80 -3.80 7.15 8.01
CA TYR A 80 -2.98 6.62 9.08
C TYR A 80 -3.74 5.46 9.73
N ILE A 81 -3.09 4.30 9.76
CA ILE A 81 -3.56 3.12 10.46
C ILE A 81 -2.66 2.95 11.68
N PRO A 82 -3.18 3.16 12.91
CA PRO A 82 -2.40 2.96 14.12
C PRO A 82 -1.99 1.49 14.30
N GLU A 83 -0.89 1.27 15.02
CA GLU A 83 -0.41 -0.07 15.35
C GLU A 83 -1.50 -0.91 16.04
N GLY A 84 -1.63 -2.16 15.61
CA GLY A 84 -2.58 -3.12 16.18
C GLY A 84 -4.05 -2.84 15.84
N VAL A 85 -4.37 -1.73 15.18
CA VAL A 85 -5.75 -1.44 14.75
C VAL A 85 -6.11 -2.31 13.55
N LYS A 86 -7.14 -3.11 13.74
CA LYS A 86 -7.71 -3.93 12.66
C LYS A 86 -8.19 -3.05 11.52
N HIS A 87 -7.86 -3.46 10.31
CA HIS A 87 -8.30 -2.81 9.11
C HIS A 87 -8.49 -3.80 7.96
N SER A 88 -9.40 -3.44 7.06
CA SER A 88 -9.68 -4.11 5.80
C SER A 88 -9.91 -3.05 4.72
N GLY A 89 -10.01 -3.46 3.46
CA GLY A 89 -10.27 -2.48 2.43
C GLY A 89 -10.63 -3.05 1.07
N LYS A 90 -11.04 -2.14 0.20
CA LYS A 90 -11.18 -2.37 -1.23
C LYS A 90 -10.33 -1.35 -1.98
N ILE A 91 -9.39 -1.87 -2.76
CA ILE A 91 -8.54 -1.11 -3.65
C ILE A 91 -9.14 -1.21 -5.05
N TYR A 92 -9.34 -0.08 -5.72
CA TYR A 92 -9.93 -0.06 -7.05
C TYR A 92 -8.86 -0.01 -8.13
N ALA A 93 -9.12 -0.63 -9.28
CA ALA A 93 -8.22 -0.59 -10.42
C ALA A 93 -7.81 0.86 -10.78
N GLY A 94 -6.52 1.06 -11.07
CA GLY A 94 -5.93 2.37 -11.32
C GLY A 94 -5.45 3.11 -10.06
N TYR A 95 -5.54 2.48 -8.88
CA TYR A 95 -4.98 3.01 -7.64
C TYR A 95 -3.45 2.96 -7.63
N ALA A 96 -2.83 4.00 -7.07
CA ALA A 96 -1.42 4.01 -6.74
C ALA A 96 -1.14 4.86 -5.52
N ASP A 97 -0.18 4.43 -4.71
CA ASP A 97 0.21 5.10 -3.48
C ASP A 97 1.69 4.89 -3.16
N ILE A 98 2.15 5.67 -2.20
CA ILE A 98 3.38 5.42 -1.46
C ILE A 98 2.97 5.10 -0.04
N THR A 99 3.36 3.93 0.44
CA THR A 99 3.03 3.50 1.79
C THR A 99 4.29 3.27 2.62
N PHE A 100 4.34 3.89 3.79
CA PHE A 100 5.31 3.64 4.84
C PHE A 100 4.71 2.63 5.83
N PHE A 101 5.44 1.55 6.08
CA PHE A 101 5.16 0.59 7.13
C PHE A 101 6.22 0.71 8.22
N ASN A 102 5.81 0.97 9.45
CA ASN A 102 6.71 0.97 10.62
C ASN A 102 7.09 -0.46 11.06
N GLU A 103 7.44 -1.30 10.09
CA GLU A 103 7.71 -2.72 10.25
C GLU A 103 8.72 -3.15 9.18
N PRO A 104 9.96 -3.50 9.56
CA PRO A 104 11.02 -3.77 8.58
C PRO A 104 10.84 -5.11 7.87
N ASN A 105 9.98 -6.01 8.36
CA ASN A 105 9.84 -7.37 7.85
C ASN A 105 8.40 -7.66 7.38
N ARG A 106 7.64 -6.64 6.95
CA ARG A 106 6.24 -6.79 6.55
C ARG A 106 6.09 -7.60 5.26
N TYR A 107 6.95 -7.35 4.27
CA TYR A 107 6.98 -8.05 2.98
C TYR A 107 8.39 -8.55 2.63
N SER A 108 8.45 -9.71 2.01
CA SER A 108 9.68 -10.26 1.41
C SER A 108 9.88 -9.73 -0.01
N ILE A 109 11.09 -9.89 -0.55
CA ILE A 109 11.38 -9.68 -1.98
C ILE A 109 10.93 -10.91 -2.77
N LYS A 110 10.38 -10.69 -3.98
CA LYS A 110 9.96 -11.72 -4.93
C LYS A 110 11.13 -12.46 -5.60
#